data_AF-A0A961QSJ6-F1
#
_entry.id   AF-A0A961QSJ6-F1
#
_cell.length_a   1.000
_cell.length_b   1.000
_cell.length_c   1.000
_cell.angle_alpha   90.00
_cell.angle_beta   90.00
_cell.angle_gamma   90.00
#
_symmetry.space_group_name_H-M   'P 1'
#
loop_
_entity.id
_entity.type
_entity.pdbx_description
1 polymer ?
#
loop_
_entity_poly.entity_id
_entity_poly.type
_entity_poly.pdbx_seq_one_letter_code
_entity_poly.pdbx_strand_id
1 'polypeptide(L)'
;FTVMSCDNVPHNGNVCRDAVAGLAAAQDAGFAAWVRDNVAFPNAMVDRIAPATSDRERAITRDEFGIDDAWPVFCEDFIQWVVEDKFTAGRPAFETVGAEFVADVT
;
A
#
# COMPACT_ATOMS: atom_id res chain seq x y z
N PHE A 1 11.29 -1.38 10.70
CA PHE A 1 10.66 -1.65 9.40
C PHE A 1 9.73 -0.50 9.08
N THR A 2 9.35 -0.31 7.82
CA THR A 2 8.38 0.71 7.41
C THR A 2 6.98 0.12 7.42
N VAL A 3 5.99 0.89 7.88
CA VAL A 3 4.57 0.55 7.71
C VAL A 3 4.02 1.47 6.63
N MET A 4 3.75 0.92 5.45
CA MET A 4 3.29 1.67 4.30
C MET A 4 1.84 1.31 4.01
N SER A 5 0.92 2.25 4.25
CA SER A 5 -0.48 2.06 3.87
C SER A 5 -0.63 2.24 2.35
N CYS A 6 -1.40 1.35 1.75
CA CYS A 6 -1.86 1.44 0.36
C CYS A 6 -3.39 1.56 0.32
N ASP A 7 -4.00 2.10 1.38
CA ASP A 7 -5.43 2.38 1.42
C ASP A 7 -5.71 3.76 0.80
N ASN A 8 -6.86 3.89 0.14
CA ASN A 8 -7.32 5.15 -0.41
C ASN A 8 -7.91 6.05 0.67
N VAL A 9 -7.03 6.59 1.51
CA VAL A 9 -7.35 7.50 2.63
C VAL A 9 -6.44 8.73 2.52
N PRO A 10 -6.96 9.97 2.63
CA PRO A 10 -6.12 11.16 2.70
C PRO A 10 -5.09 11.05 3.81
N HIS A 11 -3.82 11.31 3.49
CA HIS A 11 -2.70 11.15 4.42
C HIS A 11 -2.66 9.77 5.11
N ASN A 12 -2.84 8.69 4.34
CA ASN A 12 -2.89 7.31 4.83
C ASN A 12 -1.69 6.91 5.72
N GLY A 13 -0.48 7.39 5.43
CA GLY A 13 0.70 7.20 6.28
C GLY A 13 0.53 7.83 7.66
N ASN A 14 0.04 9.07 7.73
CA ASN A 14 -0.22 9.76 8.99
C ASN A 14 -1.33 9.06 9.81
N VAL A 15 -2.42 8.66 9.15
CA VAL A 15 -3.52 7.91 9.78
C VAL A 15 -3.01 6.59 10.35
N CYS A 16 -2.19 5.86 9.58
CA CYS A 16 -1.59 4.61 10.02
C CYS A 16 -0.65 4.82 11.23
N ARG A 17 0.22 5.85 11.18
CA ARG A 17 1.10 6.22 12.29
C ARG A 17 0.30 6.47 13.56
N ASP A 18 -0.76 7.28 13.47
CA ASP A 18 -1.52 7.69 14.64
C ASP A 18 -2.36 6.56 15.22
N ALA A 19 -2.86 5.64 14.39
CA ALA A 19 -3.50 4.41 14.84
C ALA A 19 -2.51 3.49 15.58
N VAL A 20 -1.34 3.22 14.99
CA VAL A 20 -0.33 2.33 15.59
C VAL A 20 0.26 2.92 16.86
N ALA A 21 0.69 4.18 16.83
CA ALA A 21 1.26 4.85 18.00
C ALA A 21 0.20 5.12 19.08
N GLY A 22 -1.06 5.36 18.70
CA GLY A 22 -2.18 5.51 19.63
C GLY A 22 -2.47 4.21 20.38
N LEU A 23 -2.50 3.08 19.68
CA LEU A 23 -2.62 1.76 20.31
C LEU A 23 -1.43 1.46 21.22
N ALA A 24 -0.20 1.76 20.77
CA ALA A 24 0.99 1.61 21.59
C ALA A 24 0.91 2.45 22.87
N ALA A 25 0.37 3.66 22.80
CA ALA A 25 0.24 4.55 23.97
C ALA A 25 -0.75 4.03 25.01
N ALA A 26 -1.77 3.26 24.59
CA ALA A 26 -2.69 2.58 25.52
C ALA A 26 -1.99 1.46 26.33
N GLN A 27 -0.83 0.99 25.85
CA GLN A 27 -0.03 -0.05 26.50
C GLN A 27 1.16 0.52 27.26
N ASP A 28 1.97 1.37 26.62
CA ASP A 28 3.16 1.99 27.18
C ASP A 28 3.55 3.28 26.42
N ALA A 29 3.72 4.38 27.15
CA ALA A 29 4.03 5.69 26.55
C ALA A 29 5.45 5.73 25.94
N GLY A 30 6.41 5.03 26.54
CA GLY A 30 7.78 4.96 26.04
C GLY A 30 7.85 4.25 24.69
N PHE A 31 7.12 3.16 24.55
CA PHE A 31 6.98 2.42 23.32
C PHE A 31 6.29 3.24 22.23
N ALA A 32 5.22 3.97 22.57
CA ALA A 32 4.56 4.87 21.62
C ALA A 32 5.50 5.96 21.08
N ALA A 33 6.33 6.55 21.95
CA ALA A 33 7.36 7.50 21.53
C ALA A 33 8.38 6.83 20.61
N TRP A 34 8.88 5.65 21.00
CA TRP A 34 9.81 4.89 20.17
C TRP A 34 9.23 4.59 18.78
N VAL A 35 7.95 4.21 18.68
CA VAL A 35 7.28 3.99 17.39
C VAL A 35 7.30 5.25 16.52
N ARG A 36 6.94 6.41 17.09
CA ARG A 36 6.92 7.68 16.35
C ARG A 36 8.31 8.09 15.85
N ASP A 37 9.36 7.77 16.61
CA ASP A 37 10.73 8.19 16.30
C ASP A 37 11.46 7.21 15.37
N ASN A 38 11.11 5.92 15.38
CA ASN A 38 11.90 4.87 14.73
C ASN A 38 11.18 4.16 13.59
N VAL A 39 9.86 4.31 13.44
CA VAL A 39 9.08 3.67 12.38
C VAL A 39 8.66 4.72 11.37
N ALA A 40 8.93 4.47 10.08
CA ALA A 40 8.44 5.32 9.00
C ALA A 40 7.03 4.90 8.57
N PHE A 41 6.23 5.91 8.26
CA PHE A 41 4.87 5.78 7.76
C PHE A 41 4.69 6.71 6.54
N PRO A 42 5.25 6.36 5.36
CA PRO A 42 5.14 7.20 4.17
C PRO A 42 3.68 7.31 3.74
N ASN A 43 3.27 8.52 3.35
CA ASN A 43 2.00 8.69 2.63
C ASN A 43 2.14 8.20 1.19
N ALA A 44 1.04 7.70 0.64
CA ALA A 44 0.97 7.27 -0.75
C ALA A 44 -0.38 7.60 -1.38
N MET A 45 -0.36 7.91 -2.67
CA MET A 45 -1.53 7.88 -3.54
C MET A 45 -1.45 6.60 -4.35
N VAL A 46 -2.49 5.77 -4.27
CA VAL A 46 -2.61 4.52 -5.02
C VAL A 46 -3.81 4.61 -5.95
N ASP A 47 -3.63 4.23 -7.21
CA ASP A 47 -4.74 4.24 -8.16
C ASP A 47 -4.68 3.07 -9.13
N ARG A 48 -5.73 2.24 -9.08
CA ARG A 48 -6.05 1.18 -10.03
C ARG A 48 -7.42 0.60 -9.69
N ILE A 49 -8.36 0.61 -10.62
CA ILE A 49 -9.63 -0.08 -10.47
C ILE A 49 -9.40 -1.60 -10.59
N ALA A 50 -9.68 -2.31 -9.50
CA ALA A 50 -9.60 -3.77 -9.41
C ALA A 50 -10.95 -4.32 -8.91
N PRO A 51 -11.86 -4.73 -9.81
CA PRO A 51 -13.12 -5.36 -9.42
C PRO A 51 -12.90 -6.65 -8.63
N ALA A 52 -13.84 -6.98 -7.75
CA ALA A 52 -13.80 -8.28 -7.07
C ALA A 52 -13.96 -9.43 -8.08
N THR A 53 -13.14 -10.46 -7.92
CA THR A 53 -13.19 -11.66 -8.77
C THR A 53 -14.53 -12.38 -8.62
N SER A 54 -15.20 -12.65 -9.74
CA SER A 54 -16.40 -13.48 -9.81
C SER A 54 -16.19 -14.71 -10.70
N ASP A 55 -17.22 -15.53 -10.84
CA ASP A 55 -17.26 -16.68 -11.74
C ASP A 55 -16.98 -16.29 -13.19
N ARG A 56 -17.31 -15.04 -13.58
CA ARG A 56 -17.03 -14.49 -14.90
C ARG A 56 -15.53 -14.41 -15.17
N GLU A 57 -14.76 -13.80 -14.27
CA GLU A 57 -13.31 -13.64 -14.45
C GLU A 57 -12.59 -14.99 -14.44
N ARG A 58 -13.06 -15.95 -13.62
CA ARG A 58 -12.57 -17.34 -13.66
C ARG A 58 -12.84 -18.02 -15.00
N ALA A 59 -14.04 -17.86 -15.54
CA ALA A 59 -14.40 -18.41 -16.84
C ALA A 59 -13.56 -17.80 -17.97
N ILE A 60 -13.38 -16.47 -17.99
CA ILE A 60 -12.51 -15.79 -18.98
C ILE A 60 -11.08 -16.34 -18.90
N THR A 61 -10.51 -16.45 -17.70
CA THR A 61 -9.15 -16.94 -17.50
C THR A 61 -8.96 -18.37 -18.04
N ARG A 62 -9.93 -19.25 -17.77
CA ARG A 62 -9.91 -20.63 -18.26
C ARG A 62 -10.14 -20.70 -19.77
N ASP A 63 -11.15 -20.02 -20.28
CA ASP A 63 -11.65 -20.23 -21.64
C ASP A 63 -10.79 -19.48 -22.68
N GLU A 64 -10.27 -18.30 -22.34
CA GLU A 64 -9.43 -17.49 -23.26
C GLU A 64 -7.93 -17.77 -23.12
N PHE A 65 -7.46 -18.02 -21.89
CA PHE A 65 -6.03 -18.20 -21.63
C PHE A 65 -5.64 -19.65 -21.33
N GLY A 66 -6.61 -20.57 -21.18
CA GLY A 66 -6.34 -21.98 -20.87
C GLY A 66 -5.83 -22.21 -19.45
N ILE A 67 -6.02 -21.24 -18.54
CA ILE A 67 -5.49 -21.29 -17.18
C ILE A 67 -6.64 -21.54 -16.20
N ASP A 68 -6.59 -22.65 -15.48
CA ASP A 68 -7.53 -22.95 -14.40
C ASP A 68 -7.07 -22.27 -13.10
N ASP A 69 -7.32 -20.96 -13.00
CA ASP A 69 -7.05 -20.15 -11.80
C ASP A 69 -8.31 -20.05 -10.93
N ALA A 70 -8.20 -20.46 -9.67
CA ALA A 70 -9.29 -20.39 -8.71
C ALA A 70 -9.61 -18.95 -8.27
N TRP A 71 -8.67 -18.01 -8.41
CA TRP A 71 -8.87 -16.63 -7.98
C TRP A 71 -8.03 -15.61 -8.77
N PRO A 72 -8.27 -15.47 -10.08
CA PRO A 72 -7.58 -14.49 -10.91
C PRO A 72 -8.00 -13.06 -10.52
N VAL A 73 -7.08 -12.11 -10.58
CA VAL A 73 -7.34 -10.69 -10.31
C VAL A 73 -7.37 -9.93 -11.62
N PHE A 74 -8.54 -9.42 -11.99
CA PHE A 74 -8.70 -8.52 -13.12
C PHE A 74 -8.64 -7.08 -12.63
N CYS A 75 -8.12 -6.22 -13.48
CA CYS A 75 -7.98 -4.80 -13.23
C CYS A 75 -7.88 -4.07 -14.57
N GLU A 76 -8.08 -2.75 -14.54
CA GLU A 76 -7.82 -1.93 -15.72
C GLU A 76 -6.32 -1.84 -16.05
N ASP A 77 -6.04 -1.33 -17.25
CA ASP A 77 -4.68 -1.11 -17.74
C ASP A 77 -3.98 0.05 -17.02
N PHE A 78 -4.74 1.08 -16.62
CA PHE A 78 -4.20 2.20 -15.87
C PHE A 78 -3.70 1.75 -14.49
N ILE A 79 -2.55 2.28 -14.10
CA ILE A 79 -1.96 2.07 -12.78
C ILE A 79 -1.09 3.27 -12.44
N GLN A 80 -1.26 3.82 -11.24
CA GLN A 80 -0.39 4.88 -10.72
C GLN A 80 -0.09 4.66 -9.24
N TRP A 81 1.14 4.99 -8.86
CA TRP A 81 1.57 4.93 -7.47
C TRP A 81 2.56 6.05 -7.17
N VAL A 82 2.15 6.99 -6.31
CA VAL A 82 2.99 8.10 -5.85
C VAL A 82 3.25 7.91 -4.37
N VAL A 83 4.52 7.94 -3.94
CA VAL A 83 4.92 7.56 -2.58
C VAL A 83 5.92 8.57 -2.02
N GLU A 84 5.74 8.92 -0.75
CA GLU A 84 6.79 9.64 -0.03
C GLU A 84 8.03 8.76 0.16
N ASP A 85 9.23 9.25 -0.19
CA ASP A 85 10.46 8.47 -0.04
C ASP A 85 10.98 8.42 1.42
N LYS A 86 10.21 7.77 2.29
CA LYS A 86 10.48 7.68 3.74
C LYS A 86 10.48 6.21 4.19
N PHE A 87 11.67 5.58 4.19
CA PHE A 87 11.82 4.17 4.55
C PHE A 87 12.96 3.93 5.56
N THR A 88 12.67 3.16 6.62
CA THR A 88 13.61 2.94 7.74
C THR A 88 14.65 1.85 7.50
N ALA A 89 14.41 0.96 6.54
CA ALA A 89 15.26 -0.20 6.28
C ALA A 89 15.46 -0.45 4.77
N GLY A 90 15.49 0.65 4.00
CA GLY A 90 15.49 0.60 2.54
C GLY A 90 14.13 0.22 1.94
N ARG A 91 14.08 0.19 0.61
CA ARG A 91 12.92 -0.21 -0.20
C ARG A 91 13.40 -0.76 -1.54
N PRO A 92 12.56 -1.52 -2.26
CA PRO A 92 12.82 -1.84 -3.66
C PRO A 92 12.92 -0.58 -4.52
N ALA A 93 13.63 -0.69 -5.65
CA ALA A 93 13.77 0.37 -6.65
C ALA A 93 12.50 0.47 -7.53
N PHE A 94 11.33 0.70 -6.92
CA PHE A 94 10.04 0.75 -7.61
C PHE A 94 9.94 1.86 -8.67
N GLU A 95 10.78 2.89 -8.56
CA GLU A 95 10.95 3.93 -9.58
C GLU A 95 11.38 3.36 -10.93
N THR A 96 12.07 2.21 -10.95
CA THR A 96 12.51 1.57 -12.19
C THR A 96 11.36 0.88 -12.93
N VAL A 97 10.22 0.71 -12.28
CA VAL A 97 9.00 0.07 -12.82
C VAL A 97 7.77 0.98 -12.75
N GLY A 98 7.98 2.29 -12.59
CA GLY A 98 6.94 3.31 -12.78
C GLY A 98 6.36 3.95 -11.52
N ALA A 99 6.80 3.58 -10.31
CA ALA A 99 6.38 4.30 -9.10
C ALA A 99 7.06 5.68 -9.01
N GLU A 100 6.32 6.70 -8.59
CA GLU A 100 6.82 8.07 -8.44
C GLU A 100 7.18 8.33 -6.98
N PHE A 101 8.46 8.61 -6.70
CA PHE A 101 8.90 8.97 -5.36
C PHE A 101 9.02 10.48 -5.22
N VAL A 102 8.33 11.02 -4.22
CA VAL A 102 8.24 12.46 -3.95
C VAL A 102 8.60 12.75 -2.50
N ALA A 103 8.88 14.01 -2.19
CA ALA A 103 9.11 14.44 -0.81
C ALA A 103 7.79 14.57 -0.03
N ASP A 104 6.72 14.93 -0.73
CA ASP A 104 5.37 15.17 -0.21
C ASP A 104 4.35 14.72 -1.27
N VAL A 105 3.33 13.97 -0.85
CA VAL A 105 2.25 13.43 -1.70
C VAL A 105 1.01 14.35 -1.70
N THR A 106 1.03 15.46 -0.95
CA THR A 106 -0.07 16.46 -0.93
C THR A 106 -0.06 17.48 -2.06
#